data_AF-A0A956AWF2-F1
#
_entry.id   AF-A0A956AWF2-F1
#
_cell.length_a   1.000
_cell.length_b   1.000
_cell.length_c   1.000
_cell.angle_alpha   90.00
_cell.angle_beta   90.00
_cell.angle_gamma   90.00
#
_symmetry.space_group_name_H-M   'P 1'
#
loop_
_entity.id
_entity.type
_entity.pdbx_description
1 polymer ?
#
loop_
_entity_poly.entity_id
_entity_poly.type
_entity_poly.pdbx_seq_one_letter_code
_entity_poly.pdbx_strand_id
1 'polypeptide(L)'
;FTTQTATRELTALRAGLYGSGPFGRLTDCFPAGLISNAEPGVQVLRDEALRTALDALFPTAPPADFDAVSHLVLGTIEVPYLLADDDGHGPVVPDAAVVGASCDPAEANDWLRVLPVEGDDDEHFRLDSETGALTAIRAEVPFWCAVPKNGQPAPVVLYGHDVGGSRLDGLRLAGAWARWGLATCAIDAVGHGPVLSAETTAALAALDERGRVFELGRARDLNGDGVLDPGVDTFTPDPLHTRDVIRQSALDWVAFLRVLRSFDGRRRWRSRPVGVSSNLAGDFDDDGRVDFGGPDLPVHVTGEGYGGMLAGIVAAIEPRVTSAAPVSAAGGLVDVSLRSARPGVPQTALLPSFGPLIIGLPDVDRRGQTGTGGVLVTAWVNDLARPAHADPQARVGLPLAKIATLDPGDLVVLTNLNTGERREARVNAAGGFQVAVGAEALMGSARLHRLRYGPQVDVTELGDLLRLEVYTDPKVTLETFRYTVNFQEAVYPNQP
;
A
#
# COMPACT_ATOMS: atom_id res chain seq x y z
N PHE A 1 -3.19 19.86 12.40
CA PHE A 1 -3.54 18.84 11.39
C PHE A 1 -5.06 18.80 11.22
N THR A 2 -5.71 19.54 10.32
CA THR A 2 -5.35 20.51 9.27
C THR A 2 -6.49 21.56 9.20
N THR A 3 -6.24 22.78 8.72
CA THR A 3 -7.29 23.80 8.46
C THR A 3 -8.04 23.55 7.14
N GLN A 4 -7.70 22.48 6.42
CA GLN A 4 -8.25 22.15 5.13
C GLN A 4 -9.44 21.20 5.26
N THR A 5 -10.41 21.37 4.36
CA THR A 5 -11.59 20.52 4.27
C THR A 5 -11.23 19.12 3.78
N ALA A 6 -11.57 18.08 4.55
CA ALA A 6 -11.27 16.69 4.18
C ALA A 6 -11.92 16.25 2.85
N THR A 7 -13.11 16.77 2.52
CA THR A 7 -13.94 16.29 1.41
C THR A 7 -14.09 17.25 0.22
N ARG A 8 -13.82 18.56 0.37
CA ARG A 8 -14.12 19.55 -0.70
C ARG A 8 -13.42 19.24 -2.02
N GLU A 9 -12.13 18.94 -1.97
CA GLU A 9 -11.33 18.60 -3.16
C GLU A 9 -11.82 17.28 -3.76
N LEU A 10 -12.10 16.27 -2.92
CA LEU A 10 -12.69 15.01 -3.36
C LEU A 10 -14.06 15.19 -4.02
N THR A 11 -14.92 16.05 -3.49
CA THR A 11 -16.22 16.39 -4.10
C THR A 11 -16.02 17.07 -5.45
N ALA A 12 -15.04 17.97 -5.59
CA ALA A 12 -14.71 18.60 -6.86
C ALA A 12 -14.15 17.59 -7.88
N LEU A 13 -13.25 16.69 -7.47
CA LEU A 13 -12.70 15.61 -8.31
C LEU A 13 -13.81 14.65 -8.76
N ARG A 14 -14.68 14.23 -7.84
CA ARG A 14 -15.86 13.42 -8.13
C ARG A 14 -16.75 14.15 -9.15
N ALA A 15 -17.07 15.42 -8.94
CA ALA A 15 -17.84 16.21 -9.89
C ALA A 15 -17.18 16.25 -11.28
N GLY A 16 -15.85 16.36 -11.33
CA GLY A 16 -15.04 16.30 -12.54
C GLY A 16 -15.17 14.99 -13.29
N LEU A 17 -15.12 13.86 -12.58
CA LEU A 17 -15.37 12.53 -13.16
C LEU A 17 -16.80 12.41 -13.74
N TYR A 18 -17.77 13.18 -13.25
CA TYR A 18 -19.10 13.27 -13.86
C TYR A 18 -19.26 14.38 -14.89
N GLY A 19 -18.17 15.01 -15.32
CA GLY A 19 -18.16 16.03 -16.37
C GLY A 19 -18.58 17.42 -15.91
N SER A 20 -18.45 17.71 -14.62
CA SER A 20 -18.91 18.99 -14.03
C SER A 20 -17.83 19.65 -13.17
N GLY A 21 -17.96 20.96 -13.01
CA GLY A 21 -17.03 21.75 -12.19
C GLY A 21 -15.64 21.94 -12.82
N PRO A 22 -14.68 22.47 -12.05
CA PRO A 22 -13.34 22.86 -12.51
C PRO A 22 -12.54 21.69 -13.11
N PHE A 23 -12.80 20.47 -12.65
CA PHE A 23 -12.14 19.24 -13.13
C PHE A 23 -12.97 18.47 -14.17
N GLY A 24 -13.96 19.10 -14.83
CA GLY A 24 -14.87 18.45 -15.78
C GLY A 24 -14.18 17.63 -16.88
N ARG A 25 -12.96 18.04 -17.28
CA ARG A 25 -12.12 17.31 -18.25
C ARG A 25 -11.84 15.85 -17.86
N LEU A 26 -11.90 15.51 -16.57
CA LEU A 26 -11.65 14.14 -16.10
C LEU A 26 -12.65 13.13 -16.68
N THR A 27 -13.89 13.53 -17.02
CA THR A 27 -14.84 12.59 -17.62
C THR A 27 -14.42 12.10 -19.01
N ASP A 28 -13.77 12.97 -19.79
CA ASP A 28 -13.34 12.69 -21.15
C ASP A 28 -12.00 11.95 -21.13
N CYS A 29 -11.09 12.39 -20.26
CA CYS A 29 -9.82 11.73 -20.02
C CYS A 29 -10.05 10.30 -19.48
N PHE A 30 -10.93 10.12 -18.50
CA PHE A 30 -11.17 8.85 -17.80
C PHE A 30 -12.63 8.41 -17.97
N PRO A 31 -13.01 7.95 -19.17
CA PRO A 31 -14.37 7.52 -19.43
C PRO A 31 -14.68 6.26 -18.61
N ALA A 32 -15.89 6.19 -18.06
CA ALA A 32 -16.33 4.99 -17.35
C ALA A 32 -16.30 3.78 -18.30
N GLY A 33 -15.43 2.81 -18.06
CA GLY A 33 -15.32 1.58 -18.82
C GLY A 33 -14.27 0.64 -18.25
N LEU A 34 -14.35 -0.64 -18.61
CA LEU A 34 -13.31 -1.63 -18.32
C LEU A 34 -12.17 -1.49 -19.34
N ILE A 35 -10.94 -1.76 -18.89
CA ILE A 35 -9.81 -1.92 -19.80
C ILE A 35 -9.78 -3.37 -20.24
N SER A 36 -10.24 -3.61 -21.46
CA SER A 36 -10.28 -4.95 -22.07
C SER A 36 -9.04 -5.28 -22.91
N ASN A 37 -8.16 -4.30 -23.14
CA ASN A 37 -6.94 -4.46 -23.92
C ASN A 37 -5.67 -4.57 -23.06
N ALA A 38 -5.79 -4.43 -21.74
CA ALA A 38 -4.71 -4.82 -20.84
C ALA A 38 -4.53 -6.33 -20.96
N GLU A 39 -3.31 -6.86 -20.83
CA GLU A 39 -3.08 -8.29 -20.69
C GLU A 39 -3.06 -8.60 -19.17
N PRO A 40 -3.88 -9.54 -18.66
CA PRO A 40 -4.68 -10.53 -19.39
C PRO A 40 -6.11 -10.07 -19.75
N GLY A 41 -6.49 -8.83 -19.44
CA GLY A 41 -7.80 -8.27 -19.78
C GLY A 41 -8.88 -8.71 -18.81
N VAL A 42 -10.15 -8.53 -19.20
CA VAL A 42 -11.28 -8.94 -18.34
C VAL A 42 -11.51 -10.44 -18.51
N GLN A 43 -11.40 -11.16 -17.40
CA GLN A 43 -11.50 -12.62 -17.29
C GLN A 43 -12.78 -13.02 -16.55
N VAL A 44 -13.33 -14.18 -16.92
CA VAL A 44 -14.52 -14.76 -16.27
C VAL A 44 -14.21 -16.19 -15.82
N LEU A 45 -14.37 -16.46 -14.52
CA LEU A 45 -14.22 -17.78 -13.94
C LEU A 45 -15.58 -18.38 -13.58
N ARG A 46 -15.83 -19.58 -14.07
CA ARG A 46 -17.03 -20.38 -13.79
C ARG A 46 -16.67 -21.80 -13.39
N ASP A 47 -17.61 -22.49 -12.77
CA ASP A 47 -17.60 -23.94 -12.56
C ASP A 47 -16.24 -24.46 -12.03
N GLU A 48 -15.58 -25.33 -12.79
CA GLU A 48 -14.29 -25.93 -12.41
C GLU A 48 -13.18 -24.89 -12.27
N ALA A 49 -13.10 -23.90 -13.16
CA ALA A 49 -12.09 -22.84 -13.06
C ALA A 49 -12.28 -21.99 -11.80
N LEU A 50 -13.54 -21.70 -11.44
CA LEU A 50 -13.86 -21.02 -10.19
C LEU A 50 -13.47 -21.86 -8.97
N ARG A 51 -13.80 -23.16 -8.96
CA ARG A 51 -13.41 -24.06 -7.86
C ARG A 51 -11.90 -24.14 -7.69
N THR A 52 -11.17 -24.35 -8.79
CA THR A 52 -9.70 -24.38 -8.79
C THR A 52 -9.11 -23.09 -8.24
N ALA A 53 -9.66 -21.92 -8.60
CA ALA A 53 -9.20 -20.65 -8.05
C ALA A 53 -9.43 -20.56 -6.52
N LEU A 54 -10.61 -20.98 -6.06
CA LEU A 54 -10.95 -20.97 -4.63
C LEU A 54 -10.10 -21.96 -3.84
N ASP A 55 -9.84 -23.15 -4.37
CA ASP A 55 -8.98 -24.16 -3.73
C ASP A 55 -7.54 -23.65 -3.62
N ALA A 56 -7.04 -22.93 -4.64
CA ALA A 56 -5.72 -22.31 -4.62
C ALA A 56 -5.60 -21.19 -3.57
N LEU A 57 -6.63 -20.32 -3.47
CA LEU A 57 -6.65 -19.18 -2.56
C LEU A 57 -6.98 -19.58 -1.11
N PHE A 58 -7.72 -20.67 -0.93
CA PHE A 58 -8.22 -21.14 0.36
C PHE A 58 -7.99 -22.65 0.55
N PRO A 59 -6.73 -23.10 0.64
CA PRO A 59 -6.36 -24.52 0.60
C PRO A 59 -6.88 -25.34 1.79
N THR A 60 -7.31 -24.69 2.88
CA THR A 60 -7.87 -25.38 4.05
C THR A 60 -9.37 -25.64 3.92
N ALA A 61 -10.12 -24.69 3.36
CA ALA A 61 -11.51 -24.83 2.97
C ALA A 61 -11.91 -23.58 2.16
N PRO A 62 -12.67 -23.73 1.05
CA PRO A 62 -13.26 -22.58 0.39
C PRO A 62 -14.19 -21.83 1.36
N PRO A 63 -14.37 -20.51 1.19
CA PRO A 63 -15.22 -19.75 2.08
C PRO A 63 -16.66 -20.29 2.02
N ALA A 64 -17.33 -20.28 3.17
CA ALA A 64 -18.70 -20.79 3.26
C ALA A 64 -19.60 -20.11 2.22
N ASP A 65 -20.53 -20.90 1.68
CA ASP A 65 -21.61 -20.43 0.82
C ASP A 65 -21.21 -19.86 -0.56
N PHE A 66 -20.00 -20.15 -1.05
CA PHE A 66 -19.62 -19.84 -2.44
C PHE A 66 -20.50 -20.55 -3.47
N ASP A 67 -21.25 -21.59 -3.08
CA ASP A 67 -22.27 -22.20 -3.93
C ASP A 67 -23.37 -21.22 -4.38
N ALA A 68 -23.52 -20.07 -3.72
CA ALA A 68 -24.45 -19.01 -4.14
C ALA A 68 -23.88 -18.13 -5.27
N VAL A 69 -22.58 -18.18 -5.54
CA VAL A 69 -21.90 -17.42 -6.60
C VAL A 69 -22.00 -18.21 -7.92
N SER A 70 -22.39 -17.54 -9.00
CA SER A 70 -22.40 -18.13 -10.36
C SER A 70 -21.03 -18.08 -11.00
N HIS A 71 -20.38 -16.92 -10.94
CA HIS A 71 -19.10 -16.65 -11.56
C HIS A 71 -18.35 -15.50 -10.91
N LEU A 72 -17.04 -15.47 -11.11
CA LEU A 72 -16.20 -14.31 -10.83
C LEU A 72 -15.88 -13.59 -12.15
N VAL A 73 -15.95 -12.26 -12.10
CA VAL A 73 -15.42 -11.36 -13.12
C VAL A 73 -14.18 -10.70 -12.56
N LEU A 74 -13.09 -10.69 -13.31
CA LEU A 74 -11.75 -10.26 -12.88
C LEU A 74 -11.17 -9.35 -13.96
N GLY A 75 -10.38 -8.35 -13.59
CA GLY A 75 -9.66 -7.53 -14.58
C GLY A 75 -9.08 -6.27 -13.97
N THR A 76 -8.85 -5.25 -14.81
CA THR A 76 -8.43 -3.91 -14.39
C THR A 76 -9.42 -2.84 -14.86
N ILE A 77 -9.48 -1.75 -14.09
CA ILE A 77 -10.17 -0.52 -14.49
C ILE A 77 -9.14 0.60 -14.63
N GLU A 78 -9.46 1.58 -15.47
CA GLU A 78 -8.65 2.79 -15.59
C GLU A 78 -9.15 3.87 -14.64
N VAL A 79 -8.24 4.47 -13.88
CA VAL A 79 -8.54 5.57 -12.95
C VAL A 79 -7.55 6.71 -13.13
N PRO A 80 -7.93 7.97 -12.79
CA PRO A 80 -6.95 9.03 -12.62
C PRO A 80 -6.12 8.75 -11.37
N TYR A 81 -4.80 8.77 -11.50
CA TYR A 81 -3.87 8.71 -10.37
C TYR A 81 -3.23 10.08 -10.19
N LEU A 82 -3.43 10.70 -9.02
CA LEU A 82 -3.11 12.10 -8.74
C LEU A 82 -1.94 12.27 -7.74
N LEU A 83 -1.40 11.17 -7.22
CA LEU A 83 -0.20 11.22 -6.39
C LEU A 83 0.97 11.59 -7.30
N ALA A 84 1.45 12.83 -7.13
CA ALA A 84 2.55 13.38 -7.89
C ALA A 84 3.84 13.25 -7.09
N ASP A 85 4.89 12.81 -7.77
CA ASP A 85 6.26 12.79 -7.28
C ASP A 85 6.81 14.23 -7.22
N ASP A 86 7.39 14.57 -6.08
CA ASP A 86 7.87 15.91 -5.75
C ASP A 86 9.39 16.05 -5.86
N ASP A 87 10.14 14.95 -5.68
CA ASP A 87 11.60 14.95 -5.53
C ASP A 87 12.32 14.18 -6.67
N GLY A 88 11.57 13.53 -7.55
CA GLY A 88 12.06 12.78 -8.70
C GLY A 88 12.71 11.46 -8.30
N HIS A 89 12.41 10.93 -7.11
CA HIS A 89 12.85 9.61 -6.63
C HIS A 89 11.87 8.50 -6.98
N GLY A 90 10.65 8.85 -7.39
CA GLY A 90 9.74 7.93 -8.07
C GLY A 90 10.15 7.71 -9.53
N PRO A 91 9.44 6.84 -10.27
CA PRO A 91 9.64 6.70 -11.70
C PRO A 91 9.36 8.06 -12.35
N VAL A 92 10.45 8.74 -12.76
CA VAL A 92 10.48 10.05 -13.40
C VAL A 92 9.21 10.30 -14.21
N VAL A 93 8.26 11.01 -13.61
CA VAL A 93 7.38 11.87 -14.39
C VAL A 93 8.34 12.97 -14.84
N PRO A 94 8.72 13.06 -16.13
CA PRO A 94 9.62 14.12 -16.54
C PRO A 94 9.02 15.44 -16.04
N ASP A 95 9.81 16.33 -15.43
CA ASP A 95 9.38 17.65 -14.91
C ASP A 95 8.48 18.46 -15.88
N ALA A 96 8.47 18.08 -17.15
CA ALA A 96 7.61 18.60 -18.21
C ALA A 96 6.17 18.03 -18.27
N ALA A 97 5.81 16.99 -17.53
CA ALA A 97 4.45 16.46 -17.46
C ALA A 97 3.67 17.06 -16.30
N VAL A 98 3.72 18.40 -16.20
CA VAL A 98 2.49 19.14 -15.96
C VAL A 98 1.50 18.60 -16.99
N VAL A 99 0.48 17.85 -16.58
CA VAL A 99 -0.68 17.62 -17.43
C VAL A 99 -1.45 18.93 -17.51
N GLY A 100 -0.85 19.86 -18.25
CA GLY A 100 -1.53 20.89 -18.97
C GLY A 100 -2.32 20.21 -20.09
N ALA A 101 -3.42 19.56 -19.72
CA ALA A 101 -4.57 19.34 -20.59
C ALA A 101 -4.51 18.27 -21.70
N SER A 102 -3.63 17.27 -21.63
CA SER A 102 -3.72 16.16 -22.58
C SER A 102 -4.48 14.96 -22.00
N CYS A 103 -5.68 14.72 -22.53
CA CYS A 103 -6.41 13.46 -22.34
C CYS A 103 -5.87 12.35 -23.27
N ASP A 104 -4.75 12.54 -23.97
CA ASP A 104 -4.30 11.64 -25.02
C ASP A 104 -3.87 10.28 -24.44
N PRO A 105 -4.52 9.16 -24.84
CA PRO A 105 -4.08 7.82 -24.48
C PRO A 105 -2.66 7.47 -24.97
N ALA A 106 -2.13 8.17 -25.97
CA ALA A 106 -0.76 7.97 -26.47
C ALA A 106 0.33 8.59 -25.59
N GLU A 107 -0.05 9.52 -24.70
CA GLU A 107 0.82 10.07 -23.65
C GLU A 107 0.63 9.33 -22.31
N ALA A 108 -0.21 8.28 -22.30
CA ALA A 108 -0.32 7.37 -21.18
C ALA A 108 0.99 6.59 -21.06
N ASN A 109 1.76 6.92 -20.03
CA ASN A 109 3.01 6.24 -19.81
C ASN A 109 2.77 4.78 -19.40
N ASP A 110 3.52 3.85 -19.99
CA ASP A 110 3.39 2.39 -19.87
C ASP A 110 3.71 1.85 -18.45
N TRP A 111 4.12 2.70 -17.52
CA TRP A 111 4.66 2.30 -16.21
C TRP A 111 3.62 1.89 -15.17
N LEU A 112 2.34 2.21 -15.36
CA LEU A 112 1.24 1.71 -14.51
C LEU A 112 0.61 0.41 -15.02
N ARG A 113 1.10 -0.14 -16.14
CA ARG A 113 0.61 -1.39 -16.71
C ARG A 113 1.25 -2.64 -16.13
N VAL A 114 2.33 -2.51 -15.36
CA VAL A 114 3.08 -3.64 -14.83
C VAL A 114 3.57 -3.32 -13.42
N LEU A 115 3.24 -4.20 -12.48
CA LEU A 115 3.90 -4.56 -11.21
C LEU A 115 5.32 -3.99 -10.95
N PRO A 116 5.82 -4.13 -9.72
CA PRO A 116 5.96 -3.11 -8.68
C PRO A 116 7.10 -2.12 -9.02
N VAL A 117 6.81 -1.03 -9.74
CA VAL A 117 7.84 -0.06 -10.11
C VAL A 117 7.92 1.02 -9.04
N GLU A 118 8.91 0.90 -8.16
CA GLU A 118 9.66 1.96 -7.45
C GLU A 118 8.92 3.27 -7.18
N GLY A 119 7.68 3.19 -6.70
CA GLY A 119 6.99 4.41 -6.35
C GLY A 119 7.61 5.03 -5.10
N ASP A 120 7.41 6.32 -4.98
CA ASP A 120 7.92 7.14 -3.90
C ASP A 120 6.98 7.03 -2.68
N ASP A 121 7.41 7.46 -1.50
CA ASP A 121 6.64 7.38 -0.24
C ASP A 121 6.29 8.75 0.34
N ASP A 122 6.47 9.82 -0.44
CA ASP A 122 6.10 11.20 -0.10
C ASP A 122 5.10 11.87 -1.08
N GLU A 123 4.64 11.13 -2.09
CA GLU A 123 3.82 11.71 -3.16
C GLU A 123 2.49 12.25 -2.64
N HIS A 124 2.02 13.36 -3.20
CA HIS A 124 0.74 13.95 -2.79
C HIS A 124 0.01 14.65 -3.93
N PHE A 125 -1.21 15.11 -3.68
CA PHE A 125 -2.03 15.74 -4.72
C PHE A 125 -1.52 17.14 -5.04
N ARG A 126 -1.19 17.37 -6.32
CA ARG A 126 -0.96 18.70 -6.90
C ARG A 126 -2.20 19.13 -7.69
N LEU A 127 -3.10 19.87 -7.03
CA LEU A 127 -4.33 20.37 -7.67
C LEU A 127 -4.75 21.75 -7.16
N ASP A 128 -5.49 22.45 -8.00
CA ASP A 128 -6.14 23.73 -7.71
C ASP A 128 -7.60 23.66 -8.16
N SER A 129 -8.50 23.61 -7.18
CA SER A 129 -9.94 23.54 -7.41
C SER A 129 -10.56 24.85 -7.92
N GLU A 130 -9.86 25.98 -7.90
CA GLU A 130 -10.36 27.24 -8.46
C GLU A 130 -10.06 27.34 -9.95
N THR A 131 -8.83 27.01 -10.34
CA THR A 131 -8.40 27.08 -11.76
C THR A 131 -8.70 25.80 -12.55
N GLY A 132 -8.92 24.67 -11.87
CA GLY A 132 -9.06 23.36 -12.50
C GLY A 132 -7.72 22.71 -12.86
N ALA A 133 -6.59 23.30 -12.44
CA ALA A 133 -5.28 22.69 -12.61
C ALA A 133 -5.15 21.43 -11.74
N LEU A 134 -4.60 20.36 -12.31
CA LEU A 134 -4.26 19.15 -11.58
C LEU A 134 -3.15 18.39 -12.31
N THR A 135 -2.36 17.63 -11.56
CA THR A 135 -1.47 16.58 -12.06
C THR A 135 -2.19 15.24 -11.94
N ALA A 136 -2.33 14.53 -13.06
CA ALA A 136 -2.90 13.18 -13.07
C ALA A 136 -2.36 12.36 -14.22
N ILE A 137 -2.27 11.06 -14.02
CA ILE A 137 -1.91 10.06 -15.02
C ILE A 137 -2.97 8.95 -15.04
N ARG A 138 -2.83 8.00 -15.99
CA ARG A 138 -3.68 6.81 -16.06
C ARG A 138 -3.08 5.68 -15.24
N ALA A 139 -3.83 5.18 -14.27
CA ALA A 139 -3.50 3.97 -13.53
C ALA A 139 -4.48 2.84 -13.83
N GLU A 140 -3.97 1.61 -13.82
CA GLU A 140 -4.79 0.42 -13.81
C GLU A 140 -5.00 -0.07 -12.37
N VAL A 141 -6.26 -0.28 -11.98
CA VAL A 141 -6.60 -0.82 -10.66
C VAL A 141 -7.23 -2.19 -10.84
N PRO A 142 -6.62 -3.25 -10.29
CA PRO A 142 -7.17 -4.60 -10.40
C PRO A 142 -8.45 -4.73 -9.55
N PHE A 143 -9.43 -5.45 -10.10
CA PHE A 143 -10.71 -5.69 -9.46
C PHE A 143 -11.13 -7.15 -9.59
N TRP A 144 -12.08 -7.54 -8.75
CA TRP A 144 -12.95 -8.67 -9.00
C TRP A 144 -14.39 -8.35 -8.60
N CYS A 145 -15.34 -9.08 -9.18
CA CYS A 145 -16.74 -9.09 -8.81
C CYS A 145 -17.28 -10.53 -8.78
N ALA A 146 -17.86 -10.94 -7.65
CA ALA A 146 -18.60 -12.19 -7.51
C ALA A 146 -20.08 -11.95 -7.79
N VAL A 147 -20.60 -12.66 -8.78
CA VAL A 147 -21.98 -12.53 -9.26
C VAL A 147 -22.85 -13.60 -8.60
N PRO A 148 -24.03 -13.26 -8.04
CA PRO A 148 -24.94 -14.25 -7.48
C PRO A 148 -25.66 -15.04 -8.57
N LYS A 149 -25.99 -16.31 -8.30
CA LYS A 149 -26.77 -17.16 -9.21
C LYS A 149 -28.19 -16.64 -9.50
N ASN A 150 -28.75 -15.83 -8.60
CA ASN A 150 -30.12 -15.35 -8.69
C ASN A 150 -30.16 -13.82 -8.67
N GLY A 151 -30.94 -13.23 -9.60
CA GLY A 151 -31.31 -11.82 -9.57
C GLY A 151 -30.43 -10.91 -10.42
N GLN A 152 -30.55 -11.01 -11.75
CA GLN A 152 -29.85 -10.15 -12.71
C GLN A 152 -30.73 -9.00 -13.24
N PRO A 153 -30.22 -7.75 -13.29
CA PRO A 153 -28.93 -7.33 -12.75
C PRO A 153 -28.92 -7.27 -11.21
N ALA A 154 -27.84 -7.74 -10.59
CA ALA A 154 -27.68 -7.73 -9.15
C ALA A 154 -27.21 -6.36 -8.63
N PRO A 155 -27.75 -5.85 -7.51
CA PRO A 155 -27.15 -4.72 -6.79
C PRO A 155 -25.77 -5.09 -6.26
N VAL A 156 -24.90 -4.09 -6.04
CA VAL A 156 -23.49 -4.30 -5.73
C VAL A 156 -23.16 -3.92 -4.28
N VAL A 157 -22.35 -4.73 -3.62
CA VAL A 157 -21.59 -4.40 -2.41
C VAL A 157 -20.13 -4.20 -2.82
N LEU A 158 -19.60 -2.99 -2.65
CA LEU A 158 -18.19 -2.70 -2.82
C LEU A 158 -17.48 -2.86 -1.47
N TYR A 159 -16.54 -3.80 -1.42
CA TYR A 159 -15.81 -4.17 -0.21
C TYR A 159 -14.38 -3.60 -0.21
N GLY A 160 -13.97 -3.03 0.92
CA GLY A 160 -12.61 -2.56 1.17
C GLY A 160 -11.87 -3.45 2.16
N HIS A 161 -10.64 -3.79 1.80
CA HIS A 161 -9.72 -4.53 2.65
C HIS A 161 -9.03 -3.62 3.68
N ASP A 162 -8.39 -4.22 4.68
CA ASP A 162 -7.64 -3.49 5.71
C ASP A 162 -6.19 -3.21 5.27
N VAL A 163 -5.44 -2.45 6.08
CA VAL A 163 -3.99 -2.18 5.88
C VAL A 163 -3.21 -3.50 5.86
N GLY A 164 -2.34 -3.66 4.86
CA GLY A 164 -1.60 -4.91 4.66
C GLY A 164 -2.38 -6.01 3.97
N GLY A 165 -3.66 -5.76 3.67
CA GLY A 165 -4.54 -6.67 2.93
C GLY A 165 -4.53 -6.44 1.43
N SER A 166 -5.49 -7.07 0.77
CA SER A 166 -5.72 -6.93 -0.67
C SER A 166 -7.20 -7.11 -0.99
N ARG A 167 -7.60 -6.79 -2.23
CA ARG A 167 -8.95 -7.06 -2.74
C ARG A 167 -9.42 -8.49 -2.48
N LEU A 168 -8.51 -9.47 -2.39
CA LEU A 168 -8.86 -10.87 -2.18
C LEU A 168 -9.48 -11.15 -0.81
N ASP A 169 -9.29 -10.29 0.19
CA ASP A 169 -9.87 -10.45 1.53
C ASP A 169 -11.41 -10.50 1.47
N GLY A 170 -11.99 -9.72 0.56
CA GLY A 170 -13.45 -9.65 0.37
C GLY A 170 -14.06 -10.93 -0.19
N LEU A 171 -13.27 -11.83 -0.80
CA LEU A 171 -13.79 -13.09 -1.32
C LEU A 171 -14.43 -13.90 -0.19
N ARG A 172 -13.90 -13.84 1.03
CA ARG A 172 -14.46 -14.56 2.19
C ARG A 172 -15.90 -14.19 2.52
N LEU A 173 -16.37 -13.02 2.09
CA LEU A 173 -17.73 -12.52 2.31
C LEU A 173 -18.63 -12.61 1.07
N ALA A 174 -18.05 -12.88 -0.10
CA ALA A 174 -18.78 -12.87 -1.37
C ALA A 174 -19.95 -13.87 -1.40
N GLY A 175 -19.73 -15.11 -0.94
CA GLY A 175 -20.78 -16.12 -0.82
C GLY A 175 -21.90 -15.74 0.17
N ALA A 176 -21.55 -15.01 1.24
CA ALA A 176 -22.49 -14.46 2.20
C ALA A 176 -23.48 -13.51 1.55
N TRP A 177 -22.98 -12.54 0.81
CA TRP A 177 -23.80 -11.55 0.11
C TRP A 177 -24.52 -12.12 -1.11
N ALA A 178 -23.92 -13.07 -1.82
CA ALA A 178 -24.54 -13.73 -2.96
C ALA A 178 -25.84 -14.47 -2.58
N ARG A 179 -25.94 -15.03 -1.38
CA ARG A 179 -27.20 -15.63 -0.88
C ARG A 179 -28.35 -14.63 -0.79
N TRP A 180 -28.04 -13.34 -0.64
CA TRP A 180 -29.01 -12.25 -0.62
C TRP A 180 -29.23 -11.60 -2.00
N GLY A 181 -28.68 -12.19 -3.06
CA GLY A 181 -28.78 -11.65 -4.43
C GLY A 181 -27.94 -10.40 -4.64
N LEU A 182 -26.89 -10.20 -3.83
CA LEU A 182 -25.97 -9.06 -3.98
C LEU A 182 -24.69 -9.53 -4.66
N ALA A 183 -24.26 -8.81 -5.70
CA ALA A 183 -22.92 -8.96 -6.24
C ALA A 183 -21.90 -8.30 -5.30
N THR A 184 -20.74 -8.92 -5.13
CA THR A 184 -19.66 -8.36 -4.30
C THR A 184 -18.51 -7.98 -5.19
N CYS A 185 -18.02 -6.75 -5.11
CA CYS A 185 -16.82 -6.34 -5.82
C CYS A 185 -15.77 -5.78 -4.87
N ALA A 186 -14.50 -5.88 -5.24
CA ALA A 186 -13.39 -5.27 -4.50
C ALA A 186 -12.27 -4.83 -5.46
N ILE A 187 -11.54 -3.81 -5.05
CA ILE A 187 -10.34 -3.28 -5.73
C ILE A 187 -9.20 -3.14 -4.73
N ASP A 188 -7.96 -3.14 -5.22
CA ASP A 188 -6.80 -2.81 -4.39
C ASP A 188 -6.69 -1.30 -4.18
N ALA A 189 -6.52 -0.91 -2.93
CA ALA A 189 -6.12 0.44 -2.58
C ALA A 189 -4.70 0.77 -3.09
N VAL A 190 -4.36 2.06 -3.06
CA VAL A 190 -2.98 2.51 -3.29
C VAL A 190 -2.03 1.79 -2.34
N GLY A 191 -0.87 1.34 -2.85
CA GLY A 191 0.14 0.66 -2.04
C GLY A 191 -0.23 -0.77 -1.61
N HIS A 192 -1.42 -1.28 -1.97
CA HIS A 192 -1.91 -2.59 -1.52
C HIS A 192 -2.03 -3.60 -2.65
N GLY A 193 -2.04 -4.89 -2.28
CA GLY A 193 -2.14 -5.96 -3.24
C GLY A 193 -1.84 -7.30 -2.61
N PRO A 194 -2.07 -8.39 -3.35
CA PRO A 194 -1.88 -9.73 -2.85
C PRO A 194 -0.38 -10.06 -2.76
N VAL A 195 0.04 -10.59 -1.61
CA VAL A 195 1.35 -11.23 -1.42
C VAL A 195 1.12 -12.74 -1.33
N LEU A 196 1.25 -13.42 -2.47
CA LEU A 196 0.91 -14.84 -2.59
C LEU A 196 2.12 -15.73 -2.31
N SER A 197 1.87 -16.89 -1.71
CA SER A 197 2.90 -17.91 -1.55
C SER A 197 3.26 -18.54 -2.90
N ALA A 198 4.48 -19.06 -3.05
CA ALA A 198 4.89 -19.76 -4.26
C ALA A 198 3.96 -20.94 -4.61
N GLU A 199 3.40 -21.62 -3.59
CA GLU A 199 2.41 -22.69 -3.78
C GLU A 199 1.10 -22.16 -4.36
N THR A 200 0.57 -21.06 -3.80
CA THR A 200 -0.64 -20.40 -4.30
C THR A 200 -0.45 -19.88 -5.72
N THR A 201 0.68 -19.23 -6.01
CA THR A 201 1.04 -18.76 -7.35
C THR A 201 1.10 -19.93 -8.34
N ALA A 202 1.77 -21.03 -7.99
CA ALA A 202 1.84 -22.21 -8.85
C ALA A 202 0.46 -22.84 -9.10
N ALA A 203 -0.41 -22.87 -8.09
CA ALA A 203 -1.77 -23.39 -8.22
C ALA A 203 -2.64 -22.49 -9.13
N LEU A 204 -2.53 -21.17 -9.00
CA LEU A 204 -3.23 -20.22 -9.86
C LEU A 204 -2.73 -20.24 -11.31
N ALA A 205 -1.44 -20.51 -11.54
CA ALA A 205 -0.89 -20.67 -12.89
C ALA A 205 -1.55 -21.81 -13.69
N ALA A 206 -2.19 -22.78 -13.03
CA ALA A 206 -3.00 -23.81 -13.70
C ALA A 206 -4.26 -23.24 -14.37
N LEU A 207 -4.66 -22.02 -14.01
CA LEU A 207 -5.72 -21.23 -14.62
C LEU A 207 -5.20 -20.22 -15.65
N ASP A 208 -4.05 -20.49 -16.28
CA ASP A 208 -3.53 -19.69 -17.39
C ASP A 208 -3.60 -18.16 -17.14
N GLU A 209 -3.99 -17.38 -18.15
CA GLU A 209 -4.14 -15.93 -18.03
C GLU A 209 -5.22 -15.52 -17.01
N ARG A 210 -6.18 -16.40 -16.70
CA ARG A 210 -7.21 -16.16 -15.67
C ARG A 210 -6.62 -16.17 -14.27
N GLY A 211 -5.63 -17.02 -14.02
CA GLY A 211 -4.88 -17.10 -12.77
C GLY A 211 -4.02 -15.87 -12.53
N ARG A 212 -3.37 -15.37 -13.58
CA ARG A 212 -2.48 -14.19 -13.51
C ARG A 212 -3.18 -12.93 -13.00
N VAL A 213 -4.50 -12.77 -13.22
CA VAL A 213 -5.25 -11.61 -12.70
C VAL A 213 -5.20 -11.54 -11.18
N PHE A 214 -5.11 -12.67 -10.47
CA PHE A 214 -5.04 -12.70 -9.01
C PHE A 214 -3.69 -12.22 -8.46
N GLU A 215 -2.64 -12.25 -9.26
CA GLU A 215 -1.30 -11.78 -8.88
C GLU A 215 -1.14 -10.27 -9.06
N LEU A 216 -1.99 -9.65 -9.89
CA LEU A 216 -1.99 -8.20 -10.06
C LEU A 216 -2.21 -7.50 -8.71
N GLY A 217 -1.57 -6.36 -8.51
CA GLY A 217 -1.68 -5.58 -7.29
C GLY A 217 -0.95 -4.25 -7.42
N ARG A 218 -1.04 -3.44 -6.36
CA ARG A 218 -0.40 -2.12 -6.23
C ARG A 218 0.56 -2.06 -5.05
N ALA A 219 0.85 -3.20 -4.42
CA ALA A 219 1.87 -3.32 -3.38
C ALA A 219 3.26 -3.14 -3.99
N ARG A 220 4.16 -2.54 -3.20
CA ARG A 220 5.51 -2.14 -3.61
C ARG A 220 6.51 -2.76 -2.65
N ASP A 221 7.72 -3.08 -3.11
CA ASP A 221 8.84 -3.40 -2.23
C ASP A 221 9.49 -2.08 -1.81
N LEU A 222 9.21 -1.63 -0.58
CA LEU A 222 9.63 -0.34 -0.05
C LEU A 222 10.95 -0.43 0.72
N ASN A 223 11.42 -1.64 1.01
CA ASN A 223 12.62 -1.88 1.81
C ASN A 223 13.73 -2.62 1.03
N GLY A 224 13.45 -3.12 -0.17
CA GLY A 224 14.38 -3.78 -1.08
C GLY A 224 14.74 -5.20 -0.67
N ASP A 225 13.91 -5.88 0.11
CA ASP A 225 14.15 -7.28 0.48
C ASP A 225 13.63 -8.29 -0.56
N GLY A 226 13.03 -7.78 -1.66
CA GLY A 226 12.45 -8.57 -2.74
C GLY A 226 11.04 -9.08 -2.43
N VAL A 227 10.44 -8.66 -1.31
CA VAL A 227 9.06 -8.96 -0.92
C VAL A 227 8.23 -7.69 -1.02
N LEU A 228 6.97 -7.82 -1.45
CA LEU A 228 6.05 -6.67 -1.48
C LEU A 228 5.56 -6.33 -0.08
N ASP A 229 5.47 -5.03 0.19
CA ASP A 229 5.05 -4.40 1.45
C ASP A 229 3.64 -3.80 1.31
N PRO A 230 2.56 -4.60 1.34
CA PRO A 230 1.21 -4.09 1.14
C PRO A 230 0.84 -3.07 2.22
N GLY A 231 0.44 -1.87 1.81
CA GLY A 231 -0.10 -0.82 2.66
C GLY A 231 0.85 -0.22 3.69
N VAL A 232 2.16 -0.48 3.59
CA VAL A 232 3.16 0.04 4.53
C VAL A 232 3.35 1.55 4.40
N ASP A 233 3.11 2.09 3.21
CA ASP A 233 3.07 3.52 2.85
C ASP A 233 1.74 4.21 3.20
N THR A 234 0.74 3.49 3.71
CA THR A 234 -0.60 4.07 3.91
C THR A 234 -0.65 5.08 5.05
N PHE A 235 0.15 4.82 6.10
CA PHE A 235 0.34 5.74 7.20
C PHE A 235 1.82 6.00 7.37
N THR A 236 2.25 7.21 7.03
CA THR A 236 3.63 7.67 7.14
C THR A 236 3.70 8.87 8.10
N PRO A 237 4.91 9.33 8.46
CA PRO A 237 5.06 10.58 9.19
C PRO A 237 4.68 11.80 8.34
N ASP A 238 4.60 11.66 7.01
CA ASP A 238 4.08 12.71 6.15
C ASP A 238 2.55 12.72 6.15
N PRO A 239 1.91 13.73 6.77
CA PRO A 239 0.46 13.85 6.76
C PRO A 239 -0.14 14.14 5.38
N LEU A 240 0.63 14.70 4.42
CA LEU A 240 0.13 15.02 3.08
C LEU A 240 0.03 13.74 2.25
N HIS A 241 1.10 12.95 2.17
CA HIS A 241 1.09 11.63 1.56
C HIS A 241 -0.02 10.74 2.15
N THR A 242 -0.03 10.57 3.49
CA THR A 242 -1.06 9.77 4.18
C THR A 242 -2.48 10.21 3.82
N ARG A 243 -2.74 11.53 3.82
CA ARG A 243 -4.06 12.09 3.46
C ARG A 243 -4.42 11.73 2.02
N ASP A 244 -3.49 11.89 1.09
CA ASP A 244 -3.77 11.78 -0.33
C ASP A 244 -3.78 10.33 -0.84
N VAL A 245 -3.03 9.41 -0.23
CA VAL A 245 -3.14 7.95 -0.44
C VAL A 245 -4.56 7.44 -0.11
N ILE A 246 -5.11 7.88 1.02
CA ILE A 246 -6.49 7.58 1.42
C ILE A 246 -7.49 8.17 0.41
N ARG A 247 -7.30 9.43 0.03
CA ARG A 247 -8.18 10.13 -0.91
C ARG A 247 -8.13 9.52 -2.31
N GLN A 248 -6.96 9.15 -2.80
CA GLN A 248 -6.77 8.48 -4.07
C GLN A 248 -7.51 7.14 -4.07
N SER A 249 -7.35 6.34 -3.02
CA SER A 249 -8.08 5.07 -2.90
C SER A 249 -9.61 5.27 -2.90
N ALA A 250 -10.11 6.33 -2.27
CA ALA A 250 -11.53 6.69 -2.32
C ALA A 250 -11.97 7.17 -3.72
N LEU A 251 -11.10 7.88 -4.45
CA LEU A 251 -11.36 8.31 -5.83
C LEU A 251 -11.41 7.11 -6.78
N ASP A 252 -10.55 6.10 -6.57
CA ASP A 252 -10.55 4.85 -7.33
C ASP A 252 -11.90 4.12 -7.18
N TRP A 253 -12.48 4.13 -5.96
CA TRP A 253 -13.83 3.63 -5.72
C TRP A 253 -14.89 4.42 -6.49
N VAL A 254 -14.80 5.75 -6.51
CA VAL A 254 -15.72 6.59 -7.29
C VAL A 254 -15.60 6.29 -8.79
N ALA A 255 -14.38 6.12 -9.30
CA ALA A 255 -14.16 5.72 -10.69
C ALA A 255 -14.76 4.34 -10.98
N PHE A 256 -14.58 3.37 -10.09
CA PHE A 256 -15.15 2.04 -10.25
C PHE A 256 -16.69 2.06 -10.20
N LEU A 257 -17.28 2.82 -9.28
CA LEU A 257 -18.73 3.04 -9.23
C LEU A 257 -19.29 3.60 -10.54
N ARG A 258 -18.55 4.47 -11.23
CA ARG A 258 -18.93 4.95 -12.57
C ARG A 258 -18.94 3.82 -13.59
N VAL A 259 -17.96 2.92 -13.54
CA VAL A 259 -17.93 1.72 -14.40
C VAL A 259 -19.16 0.84 -14.14
N LEU A 260 -19.43 0.49 -12.88
CA LEU A 260 -20.56 -0.35 -12.48
C LEU A 260 -21.90 0.25 -12.93
N ARG A 261 -22.06 1.57 -12.83
CA ARG A 261 -23.29 2.26 -13.26
C ARG A 261 -23.38 2.44 -14.78
N SER A 262 -22.30 2.18 -15.53
CA SER A 262 -22.31 2.28 -16.99
C SER A 262 -22.94 1.08 -17.70
N PHE A 263 -23.22 -0.01 -16.96
CA PHE A 263 -23.90 -1.21 -17.45
C PHE A 263 -25.42 -0.96 -17.58
N ASP A 264 -25.81 -0.14 -18.55
CA ASP A 264 -27.17 0.38 -18.72
C ASP A 264 -28.11 -0.51 -19.57
N GLY A 265 -27.66 -1.71 -19.94
CA GLY A 265 -28.41 -2.63 -20.81
C GLY A 265 -28.41 -2.24 -22.29
N ARG A 266 -27.63 -1.23 -22.69
CA ARG A 266 -27.53 -0.76 -24.09
C ARG A 266 -26.09 -0.57 -24.55
N ARG A 267 -25.25 -0.08 -23.65
CA ARG A 267 -23.84 0.19 -23.88
C ARG A 267 -23.14 -1.08 -24.32
N ARG A 268 -22.23 -0.94 -25.28
CA ARG A 268 -21.42 -2.05 -25.79
C ARG A 268 -20.00 -1.96 -25.29
N TRP A 269 -19.32 -3.11 -25.22
CA TRP A 269 -17.91 -3.17 -24.90
C TRP A 269 -17.09 -2.39 -25.94
N ARG A 270 -16.07 -1.65 -25.49
CA ARG A 270 -15.07 -1.06 -26.41
C ARG A 270 -14.18 -2.17 -26.97
N SER A 271 -13.74 -3.08 -26.11
CA SER A 271 -13.27 -4.41 -26.48
C SER A 271 -13.87 -5.44 -25.53
N ARG A 272 -14.19 -6.62 -26.05
CA ARG A 272 -14.95 -7.64 -25.31
C ARG A 272 -14.05 -8.35 -24.29
N PRO A 273 -14.57 -8.73 -23.11
CA PRO A 273 -13.89 -9.64 -22.20
C PRO A 273 -13.50 -10.96 -22.88
N VAL A 274 -12.44 -11.59 -22.38
CA VAL A 274 -11.96 -12.87 -22.92
C VAL A 274 -12.99 -13.95 -22.63
N GLY A 275 -13.36 -14.72 -23.66
CA GLY A 275 -14.36 -15.80 -23.54
C GLY A 275 -15.82 -15.34 -23.51
N VAL A 276 -16.09 -14.04 -23.64
CA VAL A 276 -17.45 -13.48 -23.70
C VAL A 276 -17.81 -13.16 -25.16
N SER A 277 -18.87 -13.76 -25.67
CA SER A 277 -19.36 -13.60 -27.03
C SER A 277 -20.26 -12.37 -27.19
N SER A 278 -21.04 -12.04 -26.16
CA SER A 278 -21.89 -10.87 -26.07
C SER A 278 -21.09 -9.59 -26.24
N ASN A 279 -21.70 -8.62 -26.89
CA ASN A 279 -21.14 -7.28 -27.01
C ASN A 279 -21.84 -6.28 -26.08
N LEU A 280 -22.70 -6.76 -25.16
CA LEU A 280 -23.40 -5.93 -24.18
C LEU A 280 -22.51 -5.71 -22.96
N ALA A 281 -22.29 -4.44 -22.58
CA ALA A 281 -21.49 -4.12 -21.40
C ALA A 281 -22.23 -4.52 -20.12
N GLY A 282 -21.56 -5.29 -19.28
CA GLY A 282 -22.09 -5.85 -18.03
C GLY A 282 -22.72 -7.23 -18.17
N ASP A 283 -22.83 -7.77 -19.39
CA ASP A 283 -23.23 -9.16 -19.69
C ASP A 283 -21.95 -9.98 -19.80
N PHE A 284 -21.59 -10.68 -18.73
CA PHE A 284 -20.40 -11.54 -18.72
C PHE A 284 -20.76 -13.00 -18.91
N ASP A 285 -22.04 -13.38 -18.82
CA ASP A 285 -22.51 -14.76 -18.99
C ASP A 285 -23.12 -15.12 -20.34
N ASP A 286 -23.15 -14.15 -21.25
CA ASP A 286 -23.65 -14.30 -22.61
C ASP A 286 -25.15 -14.65 -22.68
N ASP A 287 -25.92 -14.36 -21.63
CA ASP A 287 -27.36 -14.59 -21.62
C ASP A 287 -28.17 -13.42 -22.22
N GLY A 288 -27.49 -12.31 -22.58
CA GLY A 288 -28.08 -11.12 -23.16
C GLY A 288 -28.63 -10.11 -22.15
N ARG A 289 -28.37 -10.31 -20.85
CA ARG A 289 -28.76 -9.42 -19.75
C ARG A 289 -27.53 -8.93 -19.01
N VAL A 290 -27.67 -7.80 -18.33
CA VAL A 290 -26.60 -7.31 -17.44
C VAL A 290 -26.58 -8.15 -16.17
N ASP A 291 -25.41 -8.61 -15.77
CA ASP A 291 -25.20 -9.48 -14.61
C ASP A 291 -25.36 -8.73 -13.29
N PHE A 292 -24.73 -7.56 -13.18
CA PHE A 292 -24.69 -6.75 -11.96
C PHE A 292 -24.47 -5.27 -12.27
N GLY A 293 -24.80 -4.41 -11.30
CA GLY A 293 -24.71 -2.97 -11.46
C GLY A 293 -25.76 -2.40 -12.42
N GLY A 294 -25.49 -1.19 -12.91
CA GLY A 294 -26.40 -0.42 -13.75
C GLY A 294 -26.81 0.91 -13.13
N PRO A 295 -27.43 1.79 -13.93
CA PRO A 295 -27.62 3.19 -13.57
C PRO A 295 -28.57 3.39 -12.38
N ASP A 296 -29.54 2.50 -12.17
CA ASP A 296 -30.59 2.68 -11.16
C ASP A 296 -30.51 1.65 -10.03
N LEU A 297 -29.54 0.74 -10.06
CA LEU A 297 -29.39 -0.25 -8.99
C LEU A 297 -28.68 0.32 -7.76
N PRO A 298 -29.08 -0.16 -6.56
CA PRO A 298 -28.36 0.14 -5.34
C PRO A 298 -26.90 -0.27 -5.40
N VAL A 299 -26.04 0.60 -4.86
CA VAL A 299 -24.66 0.25 -4.54
C VAL A 299 -24.40 0.53 -3.07
N HIS A 300 -23.88 -0.47 -2.38
CA HIS A 300 -23.56 -0.45 -0.97
C HIS A 300 -22.05 -0.47 -0.79
N VAL A 301 -21.53 0.23 0.21
CA VAL A 301 -20.09 0.26 0.52
C VAL A 301 -19.84 -0.27 1.92
N THR A 302 -18.82 -1.10 2.08
CA THR A 302 -18.43 -1.67 3.39
C THR A 302 -16.97 -2.06 3.37
N GLY A 303 -16.39 -2.31 4.53
CA GLY A 303 -15.00 -2.73 4.64
C GLY A 303 -14.51 -2.69 6.07
N GLU A 304 -13.40 -3.38 6.33
CA GLU A 304 -12.75 -3.44 7.63
C GLU A 304 -11.52 -2.53 7.68
N GLY A 305 -11.34 -1.83 8.81
CA GLY A 305 -10.17 -1.01 9.08
C GLY A 305 -10.00 0.10 8.04
N TYR A 306 -8.95 -0.01 7.21
CA TYR A 306 -8.75 0.89 6.06
C TYR A 306 -9.94 0.91 5.10
N GLY A 307 -10.50 -0.25 4.76
CA GLY A 307 -11.72 -0.35 3.94
C GLY A 307 -12.93 0.30 4.59
N GLY A 308 -12.98 0.30 5.93
CA GLY A 308 -13.98 1.04 6.70
C GLY A 308 -13.82 2.56 6.54
N MET A 309 -12.58 3.07 6.55
CA MET A 309 -12.30 4.49 6.26
C MET A 309 -12.78 4.87 4.86
N LEU A 310 -12.44 4.06 3.85
CA LEU A 310 -12.86 4.29 2.47
C LEU A 310 -14.39 4.29 2.34
N ALA A 311 -15.08 3.30 2.94
CA ALA A 311 -16.53 3.25 2.94
C ALA A 311 -17.16 4.53 3.52
N GLY A 312 -16.61 5.05 4.63
CA GLY A 312 -17.06 6.30 5.24
C GLY A 312 -16.84 7.53 4.35
N ILE A 313 -15.66 7.65 3.73
CA ILE A 313 -15.32 8.76 2.84
C ILE A 313 -16.17 8.73 1.57
N VAL A 314 -16.25 7.58 0.91
CA VAL A 314 -17.00 7.41 -0.34
C VAL A 314 -18.48 7.70 -0.11
N ALA A 315 -19.06 7.24 1.01
CA ALA A 315 -20.44 7.57 1.38
C ALA A 315 -20.68 9.08 1.58
N ALA A 316 -19.65 9.83 2.00
CA ALA A 316 -19.75 11.28 2.18
C ALA A 316 -19.63 12.07 0.86
N ILE A 317 -18.93 11.55 -0.15
CA ILE A 317 -18.64 12.28 -1.40
C ILE A 317 -19.41 11.78 -2.62
N GLU A 318 -19.96 10.57 -2.59
CA GLU A 318 -20.68 9.96 -3.71
C GLU A 318 -22.17 9.76 -3.36
N PRO A 319 -23.06 10.69 -3.77
CA PRO A 319 -24.49 10.61 -3.49
C PRO A 319 -25.20 9.37 -4.07
N ARG A 320 -24.54 8.63 -4.97
CA ARG A 320 -25.10 7.42 -5.59
C ARG A 320 -24.85 6.16 -4.74
N VAL A 321 -24.07 6.25 -3.67
CA VAL A 321 -23.99 5.20 -2.65
C VAL A 321 -25.31 5.16 -1.89
N THR A 322 -25.95 3.99 -1.87
CA THR A 322 -27.25 3.77 -1.22
C THR A 322 -27.11 3.58 0.28
N SER A 323 -26.10 2.84 0.73
CA SER A 323 -25.79 2.68 2.14
C SER A 323 -24.31 2.37 2.35
N ALA A 324 -23.84 2.65 3.58
CA ALA A 324 -22.48 2.40 4.00
C ALA A 324 -22.46 1.67 5.34
N ALA A 325 -21.56 0.70 5.48
CA ALA A 325 -21.28 0.01 6.75
C ALA A 325 -19.76 0.03 7.05
N PRO A 326 -19.22 1.17 7.54
CA PRO A 326 -17.82 1.24 7.94
C PRO A 326 -17.54 0.35 9.17
N VAL A 327 -16.68 -0.67 9.04
CA VAL A 327 -16.30 -1.53 10.16
C VAL A 327 -14.89 -1.15 10.62
N SER A 328 -14.73 -0.83 11.90
CA SER A 328 -13.42 -0.47 12.50
C SER A 328 -12.69 0.69 11.81
N ALA A 329 -13.42 1.67 11.26
CA ALA A 329 -12.89 2.74 10.40
C ALA A 329 -11.93 3.77 11.06
N ALA A 330 -11.55 3.60 12.33
CA ALA A 330 -10.72 4.50 13.14
C ALA A 330 -11.07 6.01 13.05
N GLY A 331 -10.30 6.87 13.75
CA GLY A 331 -10.71 8.27 14.04
C GLY A 331 -9.73 9.37 13.62
N GLY A 332 -8.61 9.06 12.96
CA GLY A 332 -7.59 10.02 12.51
C GLY A 332 -6.15 9.55 12.75
N LEU A 333 -5.16 10.14 12.07
CA LEU A 333 -3.78 9.63 12.04
C LEU A 333 -3.18 9.39 13.43
N VAL A 334 -3.21 10.39 14.31
CA VAL A 334 -2.64 10.25 15.67
C VAL A 334 -3.40 9.20 16.50
N ASP A 335 -4.72 9.11 16.35
CA ASP A 335 -5.54 8.11 17.06
C ASP A 335 -5.21 6.69 16.57
N VAL A 336 -5.11 6.53 15.25
CA VAL A 336 -4.70 5.30 14.58
C VAL A 336 -3.30 4.88 15.02
N SER A 337 -2.32 5.78 14.97
CA SER A 337 -0.93 5.48 15.31
C SER A 337 -0.73 5.15 16.80
N LEU A 338 -1.50 5.78 17.70
CA LEU A 338 -1.37 5.55 19.15
C LEU A 338 -2.19 4.37 19.67
N ARG A 339 -3.31 4.03 19.04
CA ARG A 339 -4.25 3.01 19.53
C ARG A 339 -4.26 1.72 18.72
N SER A 340 -3.63 1.70 17.54
CA SER A 340 -3.50 0.47 16.77
C SER A 340 -2.49 -0.48 17.40
N ALA A 341 -2.93 -1.71 17.69
CA ALA A 341 -2.03 -2.82 18.01
C ALA A 341 -1.62 -3.60 16.75
N ARG A 342 -2.07 -3.18 15.56
CA ARG A 342 -1.76 -3.83 14.28
C ARG A 342 -0.29 -3.54 13.92
N PRO A 343 0.54 -4.58 13.71
CA PRO A 343 1.88 -4.39 13.16
C PRO A 343 1.82 -3.61 11.84
N GLY A 344 2.82 -2.77 11.59
CA GLY A 344 2.86 -1.88 10.45
C GLY A 344 2.45 -0.46 10.83
N VAL A 345 1.28 -0.29 11.44
CA VAL A 345 0.70 1.06 11.61
C VAL A 345 1.50 1.97 12.56
N PRO A 346 1.81 1.60 13.82
CA PRO A 346 2.67 2.45 14.66
C PRO A 346 4.10 2.59 14.10
N GLN A 347 4.60 1.55 13.44
CA GLN A 347 5.99 1.48 12.98
C GLN A 347 6.25 2.35 11.76
N THR A 348 5.26 2.54 10.90
CA THR A 348 5.36 3.41 9.72
C THR A 348 4.93 4.83 10.04
N ALA A 349 3.91 5.02 10.90
CA ALA A 349 3.33 6.34 11.11
C ALA A 349 3.99 7.17 12.21
N LEU A 350 4.45 6.53 13.29
CA LEU A 350 4.97 7.22 14.47
C LEU A 350 6.45 6.97 14.67
N LEU A 351 6.90 5.72 14.49
CA LEU A 351 8.28 5.39 14.81
C LEU A 351 9.34 6.13 13.98
N PRO A 352 9.15 6.47 12.70
CA PRO A 352 10.17 7.20 11.95
C PRO A 352 10.32 8.65 12.40
N SER A 353 9.37 9.19 13.18
CA SER A 353 9.53 10.46 13.88
C SER A 353 10.50 10.38 15.06
N PHE A 354 10.94 9.18 15.45
CA PHE A 354 12.01 8.99 16.43
C PHE A 354 13.32 8.66 15.70
N GLY A 355 14.40 9.34 16.09
CA GLY A 355 15.75 8.99 15.66
C GLY A 355 16.18 7.59 16.13
N PRO A 356 17.30 7.08 15.62
CA PRO A 356 17.79 5.75 15.95
C PRO A 356 18.05 5.62 17.44
N LEU A 357 17.72 4.45 17.98
CA LEU A 357 17.91 4.17 19.39
C LEU A 357 19.14 3.28 19.59
N ILE A 358 20.18 3.82 20.23
CA ILE A 358 21.38 3.03 20.53
C ILE A 358 21.22 2.38 21.90
N ILE A 359 21.28 1.05 21.92
CA ILE A 359 21.13 0.24 23.12
C ILE A 359 22.38 -0.60 23.34
N GLY A 360 22.97 -0.52 24.53
CA GLY A 360 23.93 -1.49 25.02
C GLY A 360 23.24 -2.49 25.93
N LEU A 361 23.27 -3.77 25.55
CA LEU A 361 22.77 -4.87 26.36
C LEU A 361 23.93 -5.81 26.74
N PRO A 362 24.02 -6.26 28.00
CA PRO A 362 24.97 -7.32 28.36
C PRO A 362 24.82 -8.51 27.41
N ASP A 363 25.93 -9.02 26.88
CA ASP A 363 25.93 -10.17 26.00
C ASP A 363 25.54 -11.41 26.80
N VAL A 364 24.28 -11.82 26.67
CA VAL A 364 23.69 -12.99 27.34
C VAL A 364 23.36 -14.03 26.28
N ASP A 365 23.65 -15.29 26.55
CA ASP A 365 23.25 -16.40 25.69
C ASP A 365 21.73 -16.60 25.68
N ARG A 366 21.23 -17.45 24.77
CA ARG A 366 19.78 -17.75 24.62
C ARG A 366 19.13 -18.38 25.88
N ARG A 367 19.90 -18.72 26.91
CA ARG A 367 19.41 -19.24 28.21
C ARG A 367 19.43 -18.17 29.30
N GLY A 368 19.73 -16.92 28.95
CA GLY A 368 19.87 -15.82 29.90
C GLY A 368 21.13 -15.91 30.76
N GLN A 369 22.08 -16.79 30.41
CA GLN A 369 23.37 -16.84 31.07
C GLN A 369 24.31 -15.87 30.35
N THR A 370 24.99 -14.99 31.08
CA THR A 370 25.97 -14.04 30.52
C THR A 370 26.97 -14.79 29.64
N GLY A 371 26.87 -14.62 28.32
CA GLY A 371 27.70 -15.29 27.35
C GLY A 371 28.98 -14.49 27.13
N THR A 372 30.14 -15.15 27.21
CA THR A 372 31.50 -14.67 26.84
C THR A 372 32.02 -13.32 27.37
N GLY A 373 31.25 -12.56 28.16
CA GLY A 373 31.64 -11.25 28.70
C GLY A 373 31.50 -10.12 27.69
N GLY A 374 31.02 -8.96 28.15
CA GLY A 374 30.88 -7.73 27.36
C GLY A 374 29.44 -7.26 27.15
N VAL A 375 29.33 -6.12 26.46
CA VAL A 375 28.07 -5.45 26.12
C VAL A 375 27.96 -5.36 24.61
N LEU A 376 26.92 -5.96 24.05
CA LEU A 376 26.57 -5.82 22.65
C LEU A 376 25.86 -4.47 22.47
N VAL A 377 26.46 -3.60 21.66
CA VAL A 377 25.89 -2.32 21.29
C VAL A 377 25.15 -2.48 19.96
N THR A 378 23.89 -2.10 19.95
CA THR A 378 22.98 -2.23 18.80
C THR A 378 22.34 -0.89 18.48
N ALA A 379 22.24 -0.56 17.20
CA ALA A 379 21.35 0.48 16.71
C ALA A 379 19.99 -0.15 16.41
N TRP A 380 18.96 0.25 17.16
CA TRP A 380 17.59 -0.14 16.89
C TRP A 380 17.00 0.87 15.91
N VAL A 381 16.73 0.38 14.72
CA VAL A 381 16.13 1.15 13.63
C VAL A 381 14.75 0.57 13.27
N ASN A 382 13.91 1.39 12.66
CA ASN A 382 12.64 0.93 12.12
C ASN A 382 12.90 0.21 10.80
N ASP A 383 12.37 -1.00 10.69
CA ASP A 383 12.29 -1.71 9.42
C ASP A 383 10.86 -1.54 8.92
N LEU A 384 10.70 -0.96 7.72
CA LEU A 384 9.40 -0.81 7.08
C LEU A 384 8.78 -2.21 6.99
N ALA A 385 7.57 -2.32 7.53
CA ALA A 385 7.11 -3.53 8.19
C ALA A 385 7.25 -4.79 7.34
N ARG A 386 8.00 -5.78 7.86
CA ARG A 386 7.91 -7.15 7.36
C ARG A 386 6.45 -7.59 7.37
N PRO A 387 5.99 -8.39 6.38
CA PRO A 387 4.63 -8.91 6.35
C PRO A 387 4.27 -9.46 7.74
N ALA A 388 3.03 -9.24 8.19
CA ALA A 388 2.54 -9.65 9.51
C ALA A 388 2.75 -11.14 9.86
N HIS A 389 3.18 -11.95 8.88
CA HIS A 389 3.53 -13.36 9.01
C HIS A 389 5.00 -13.65 9.36
N ALA A 390 5.93 -12.70 9.24
CA ALA A 390 7.37 -12.96 9.35
C ALA A 390 7.98 -12.60 10.72
N ASP A 391 7.61 -11.48 11.34
CA ASP A 391 7.96 -11.13 12.72
C ASP A 391 7.18 -9.87 13.16
N PRO A 392 6.35 -9.91 14.22
CA PRO A 392 5.64 -8.72 14.70
C PRO A 392 6.56 -7.62 15.29
N GLN A 393 7.86 -7.88 15.44
CA GLN A 393 8.83 -6.86 15.83
C GLN A 393 9.45 -6.18 14.60
N ALA A 394 8.76 -5.18 14.05
CA ALA A 394 9.27 -4.29 12.99
C ALA A 394 10.39 -3.33 13.46
N ARG A 395 11.23 -3.78 14.41
CA ARG A 395 12.48 -3.12 14.82
C ARG A 395 13.61 -4.10 14.62
N VAL A 396 14.62 -3.69 13.86
CA VAL A 396 15.82 -4.49 13.65
C VAL A 396 16.94 -3.90 14.49
N GLY A 397 17.54 -4.74 15.34
CA GLY A 397 18.77 -4.40 16.05
C GLY A 397 19.97 -4.64 15.15
N LEU A 398 20.55 -3.56 14.61
CA LEU A 398 21.78 -3.62 13.82
C LEU A 398 22.99 -3.63 14.77
N PRO A 399 23.83 -4.68 14.77
CA PRO A 399 24.95 -4.77 15.68
C PRO A 399 26.04 -3.76 15.30
N LEU A 400 26.35 -2.83 16.20
CA LEU A 400 27.39 -1.82 16.00
C LEU A 400 28.77 -2.35 16.42
N ALA A 401 28.87 -2.83 17.66
CA ALA A 401 30.12 -3.30 18.25
C ALA A 401 29.84 -4.16 19.49
N LYS A 402 30.84 -4.95 19.89
CA LYS A 402 30.90 -5.55 21.22
C LYS A 402 31.95 -4.84 22.05
N ILE A 403 31.55 -4.27 23.18
CA ILE A 403 32.44 -3.61 24.14
C ILE A 403 32.78 -4.60 25.25
N ALA A 404 34.06 -4.81 25.54
CA ALA A 404 34.52 -5.87 26.44
C ALA A 404 34.02 -5.70 27.88
N THR A 405 33.99 -4.47 28.39
CA THR A 405 33.57 -4.14 29.76
C THR A 405 32.89 -2.77 29.79
N LEU A 406 31.78 -2.67 30.50
CA LEU A 406 31.11 -1.42 30.85
C LEU A 406 30.77 -1.47 32.34
N ASP A 407 31.21 -0.46 33.09
CA ASP A 407 30.94 -0.35 34.51
C ASP A 407 29.71 0.53 34.76
N PRO A 408 28.89 0.22 35.78
CA PRO A 408 27.80 1.09 36.20
C PRO A 408 28.28 2.51 36.46
N GLY A 409 27.65 3.49 35.80
CA GLY A 409 27.99 4.90 35.90
C GLY A 409 28.83 5.44 34.75
N ASP A 410 29.44 4.58 33.91
CA ASP A 410 30.16 4.98 32.71
C ASP A 410 29.29 5.89 31.83
N LEU A 411 29.92 6.94 31.29
CA LEU A 411 29.24 7.92 30.47
C LEU A 411 29.23 7.46 29.01
N VAL A 412 28.04 7.43 28.42
CA VAL A 412 27.81 7.19 27.01
C VAL A 412 27.31 8.48 26.37
N VAL A 413 27.95 8.88 25.28
CA VAL A 413 27.66 10.12 24.56
C VAL A 413 27.36 9.76 23.10
N LEU A 414 26.17 10.09 22.64
CA LEU A 414 25.80 10.00 21.24
C LEU A 414 25.79 11.41 20.65
N THR A 415 26.48 11.59 19.53
CA THR A 415 26.56 12.86 18.81
C THR A 415 26.12 12.65 17.37
N ASN A 416 25.16 13.45 16.91
CA ASN A 416 24.90 13.63 15.49
C ASN A 416 25.95 14.60 14.94
N LEU A 417 26.81 14.13 14.04
CA LEU A 417 27.93 14.91 13.51
C LEU A 417 27.48 15.95 12.48
N ASN A 418 26.30 15.77 11.87
CA ASN A 418 25.72 16.68 10.91
C ASN A 418 25.10 17.89 11.61
N THR A 419 24.34 17.67 12.69
CA THR A 419 23.64 18.73 13.43
C THR A 419 24.41 19.27 14.63
N GLY A 420 25.40 18.52 15.13
CA GLY A 420 26.10 18.79 16.38
C GLY A 420 25.28 18.47 17.64
N GLU A 421 24.06 17.92 17.50
CA GLU A 421 23.24 17.53 18.64
C GLU A 421 23.93 16.44 19.45
N ARG A 422 23.95 16.60 20.77
CA ARG A 422 24.59 15.68 21.70
C ARG A 422 23.60 15.23 22.77
N ARG A 423 23.62 13.93 23.07
CA ARG A 423 22.80 13.28 24.10
C ARG A 423 23.67 12.36 24.93
N GLU A 424 23.40 12.32 26.22
CA GLU A 424 24.17 11.56 27.19
C GLU A 424 23.28 10.53 27.88
N ALA A 425 23.86 9.37 28.18
CA ALA A 425 23.27 8.35 29.04
C ALA A 425 24.36 7.80 29.97
N ARG A 426 23.94 7.17 31.07
CA ARG A 426 24.84 6.43 31.95
C ARG A 426 24.54 4.96 31.91
N VAL A 427 25.58 4.14 31.99
CA VAL A 427 25.45 2.69 32.15
C VAL A 427 24.75 2.43 33.50
N ASN A 428 23.68 1.66 33.46
CA ASN A 428 22.89 1.32 34.64
C ASN A 428 23.55 0.21 35.47
N ALA A 429 22.98 -0.10 36.63
CA ALA A 429 23.50 -1.15 37.53
C ALA A 429 23.51 -2.56 36.91
N ALA A 430 22.73 -2.80 35.84
CA ALA A 430 22.70 -4.05 35.10
C ALA A 430 23.71 -4.07 33.93
N GLY A 431 24.54 -3.03 33.77
CA GLY A 431 25.54 -2.95 32.69
C GLY A 431 24.98 -2.55 31.33
N GLY A 432 23.73 -2.08 31.26
CA GLY A 432 23.09 -1.64 30.02
C GLY A 432 22.94 -0.11 29.92
N PHE A 433 22.70 0.39 28.72
CA PHE A 433 22.38 1.80 28.47
C PHE A 433 21.44 1.96 27.28
N GLN A 434 20.79 3.13 27.20
CA GLN A 434 19.96 3.54 26.09
C GLN A 434 20.16 5.04 25.83
N VAL A 435 20.47 5.41 24.60
CA VAL A 435 20.62 6.81 24.19
C VAL A 435 20.10 7.00 22.76
N ALA A 436 19.44 8.13 22.50
CA ALA A 436 18.95 8.52 21.18
C ALA A 436 19.26 10.00 20.94
N VAL A 437 19.41 10.39 19.69
CA VAL A 437 19.62 11.76 19.22
C VAL A 437 18.69 12.00 18.03
N GLY A 438 18.28 13.24 17.78
CA GLY A 438 17.64 13.58 16.50
C GLY A 438 18.60 13.26 15.34
N ALA A 439 18.12 12.49 14.37
CA ALA A 439 18.89 12.14 13.18
C ALA A 439 17.93 11.90 12.02
N GLU A 440 18.36 12.30 10.82
CA GLU A 440 17.63 12.10 9.57
C GLU A 440 18.33 11.04 8.70
N ALA A 441 17.55 10.35 7.88
CA ALA A 441 18.04 9.43 6.87
C ALA A 441 17.07 9.44 5.69
N LEU A 442 17.55 9.04 4.51
CA LEU A 442 16.68 8.82 3.36
C LEU A 442 15.61 7.78 3.71
N MET A 443 14.37 8.05 3.27
CA MET A 443 13.27 7.09 3.30
C MET A 443 13.61 5.84 2.46
N GLY A 444 12.82 4.77 2.62
CA GLY A 444 13.10 3.47 2.00
C GLY A 444 13.20 3.56 0.48
N SER A 445 12.17 4.14 -0.15
CA SER A 445 12.08 4.37 -1.60
C SER A 445 13.26 5.19 -2.13
N ALA A 446 13.51 6.38 -1.56
CA ALA A 446 14.59 7.28 -1.95
C ALA A 446 15.98 6.62 -1.80
N ARG A 447 16.18 5.82 -0.75
CA ARG A 447 17.40 5.05 -0.54
C ARG A 447 17.58 3.98 -1.62
N LEU A 448 16.55 3.20 -1.91
CA LEU A 448 16.59 2.17 -2.95
C LEU A 448 16.87 2.77 -4.32
N HIS A 449 16.17 3.85 -4.67
CA HIS A 449 16.39 4.60 -5.90
C HIS A 449 17.86 5.05 -6.00
N ARG A 450 18.41 5.62 -4.92
CA ARG A 450 19.82 6.00 -4.86
C ARG A 450 20.76 4.82 -5.06
N LEU A 451 20.53 3.70 -4.38
CA LEU A 451 21.37 2.50 -4.46
C LEU A 451 21.35 1.82 -5.83
N ARG A 452 20.19 1.81 -6.50
CA ARG A 452 20.00 1.09 -7.76
C ARG A 452 20.36 1.91 -9.00
N TYR A 453 20.10 3.22 -8.99
CA TYR A 453 20.26 4.10 -10.17
C TYR A 453 21.27 5.22 -9.97
N GLY A 454 21.70 5.48 -8.74
CA GLY A 454 22.73 6.48 -8.46
C GLY A 454 24.11 6.08 -9.01
N PRO A 455 25.00 7.05 -9.27
CA PRO A 455 26.44 6.79 -9.32
C PRO A 455 26.90 6.07 -8.04
N GLN A 456 28.10 5.47 -8.02
CA GLN A 456 28.65 4.75 -6.85
C GLN A 456 28.30 5.47 -5.54
N VAL A 457 27.36 4.88 -4.79
CA VAL A 457 26.77 5.51 -3.61
C VAL A 457 27.76 5.42 -2.45
N ASP A 458 28.15 6.57 -1.92
CA ASP A 458 28.78 6.64 -0.62
C ASP A 458 27.68 6.49 0.44
N VAL A 459 27.78 5.47 1.29
CA VAL A 459 26.78 5.18 2.34
C VAL A 459 26.63 6.33 3.34
N THR A 460 27.61 7.25 3.41
CA THR A 460 27.52 8.47 4.21
C THR A 460 26.53 9.49 3.67
N GLU A 461 26.09 9.35 2.41
CA GLU A 461 25.05 10.18 1.80
C GLU A 461 23.63 9.68 2.12
N LEU A 462 23.48 8.50 2.74
CA LEU A 462 22.17 7.89 2.99
C LEU A 462 21.48 8.39 4.27
N GLY A 463 22.18 9.18 5.09
CA GLY A 463 21.66 9.78 6.29
C GLY A 463 22.73 10.43 7.16
N ASP A 464 22.32 10.89 8.34
CA ASP A 464 23.21 11.57 9.28
C ASP A 464 24.28 10.64 9.85
N LEU A 465 25.49 11.20 10.02
CA LEU A 465 26.62 10.50 10.61
C LEU A 465 26.55 10.59 12.12
N LEU A 466 26.62 9.43 12.78
CA LEU A 466 26.55 9.34 14.25
C LEU A 466 27.88 8.88 14.83
N ARG A 467 28.29 9.52 15.93
CA ARG A 467 29.43 9.09 16.76
C ARG A 467 28.95 8.70 18.14
N LEU A 468 29.25 7.47 18.54
CA LEU A 468 29.10 7.00 19.91
C LEU A 468 30.44 7.02 20.62
N GLU A 469 30.51 7.72 21.74
CA GLU A 469 31.66 7.72 22.62
C GLU A 469 31.27 7.11 23.96
N VAL A 470 32.02 6.10 24.37
CA VAL A 470 31.83 5.40 25.64
C VAL A 470 33.08 5.66 26.49
N TYR A 471 32.89 6.41 27.57
CA TYR A 471 33.95 6.88 28.45
C TYR A 471 34.32 5.80 29.48
N THR A 472 34.89 4.70 28.98
CA THR A 472 35.59 3.66 29.73
C THR A 472 37.09 3.98 29.85
N ASP A 473 37.84 3.13 30.55
CA ASP A 473 39.32 3.14 30.52
C ASP A 473 39.85 1.87 29.82
N PRO A 474 40.27 1.94 28.54
CA PRO A 474 40.36 3.12 27.68
C PRO A 474 39.01 3.52 27.05
N LYS A 475 38.88 4.78 26.65
CA LYS A 475 37.70 5.31 25.95
C LYS A 475 37.47 4.56 24.63
N VAL A 476 36.22 4.17 24.37
CA VAL A 476 35.80 3.56 23.10
C VAL A 476 35.06 4.59 22.26
N THR A 477 35.46 4.74 20.99
CA THR A 477 34.76 5.57 20.00
C THR A 477 34.29 4.70 18.84
N LEU A 478 33.01 4.82 18.49
CA LEU A 478 32.39 4.14 17.35
C LEU A 478 31.81 5.21 16.40
N GLU A 479 32.27 5.19 15.16
CA GLU A 479 31.77 6.07 14.06
C GLU A 479 31.22 5.25 12.89
N THR A 480 31.33 3.93 12.96
CA THR A 480 30.90 2.99 11.92
C THR A 480 30.67 1.61 12.55
N PHE A 481 30.09 0.69 11.77
CA PHE A 481 29.84 -0.68 12.18
C PHE A 481 31.16 -1.47 12.25
N ARG A 482 31.37 -2.20 13.35
CA ARG A 482 32.47 -3.20 13.54
C ARG A 482 32.12 -4.57 12.97
N TYR A 483 30.97 -4.67 12.34
CA TYR A 483 30.45 -5.85 11.66
C TYR A 483 29.96 -5.42 10.28
N THR A 484 29.99 -6.32 9.30
CA THR A 484 29.27 -6.08 8.06
C THR A 484 27.79 -6.16 8.35
N VAL A 485 27.07 -5.09 8.08
CA VAL A 485 25.62 -5.00 8.28
C VAL A 485 24.95 -4.82 6.94
N ASN A 486 23.93 -5.63 6.68
CA ASN A 486 23.05 -5.48 5.52
C ASN A 486 21.70 -4.99 6.04
N PHE A 487 21.23 -3.86 5.51
CA PHE A 487 19.95 -3.29 5.89
C PHE A 487 19.36 -2.53 4.71
N GLN A 488 18.17 -2.97 4.26
CA GLN A 488 17.44 -2.38 3.14
C GLN A 488 18.32 -2.15 1.89
N GLU A 489 18.85 -3.26 1.35
CA GLU A 489 19.85 -3.34 0.26
C GLU A 489 21.22 -2.65 0.51
N ALA A 490 21.33 -1.75 1.48
CA ALA A 490 22.60 -1.12 1.82
C ALA A 490 23.51 -2.11 2.57
N VAL A 491 24.75 -2.24 2.07
CA VAL A 491 25.82 -2.98 2.73
C VAL A 491 26.75 -1.99 3.42
N TYR A 492 26.77 -2.01 4.74
CA TYR A 492 27.69 -1.25 5.57
C TYR A 492 28.90 -2.13 5.88
N PRO A 493 30.04 -1.92 5.21
CA PRO A 493 31.20 -2.78 5.39
C PRO A 493 31.78 -2.62 6.79
N ASN A 494 32.24 -3.72 7.38
CA ASN A 494 33.06 -3.66 8.58
C ASN A 494 34.31 -2.80 8.31
N GLN A 495 34.49 -1.74 9.09
CA GLN A 495 35.76 -1.02 9.12
C GLN A 495 36.53 -1.33 10.43
N PRO A 496 37.79 -1.81 10.31
CA PRO A 496 38.58 -2.30 11.44
C PRO A 496 38.92 -1.24 12.49
#